data_AF-A0A0T6B5C6-F1
#
_entry.id   AF-A0A0T6B5C6-F1
#
_cell.length_a   1.000
_cell.length_b   1.000
_cell.length_c   1.000
_cell.angle_alpha   90.00
_cell.angle_beta   90.00
_cell.angle_gamma   90.00
#
_symmetry.space_group_name_H-M   'P 1'
#
loop_
_entity.id
_entity.type
_entity.pdbx_description
1 polymer ?
#
loop_
_entity_poly.entity_id
_entity_poly.type
_entity_poly.pdbx_seq_one_letter_code
_entity_poly.pdbx_strand_id
1 'polypeptide(L)'
;MSRLGFKIQVYLITIIMYCYSVNGYYFVNDVKKEENLCNNVCTDSFFELPVLNNAQDICERGCRLFNIIYLTDGHSINDTKEQCDLSCKEAYTKEENKGASLIACLIGCNIMAKRKEVGIYDTICSFKTTTHVF
;
A
#
# COMPACT_ATOMS: atom_id res chain seq x y z
N MET A 1 45.77 13.31 24.82
CA MET A 1 44.51 13.01 24.08
C MET A 1 44.41 13.98 22.91
N SER A 2 44.69 13.47 21.72
CA SER A 2 44.99 14.28 20.52
C SER A 2 43.74 14.98 19.99
N ARG A 3 43.81 16.30 19.74
CA ARG A 3 42.73 17.12 19.11
C ARG A 3 42.14 16.51 17.83
N LEU A 4 42.86 15.60 17.19
CA LEU A 4 42.44 14.86 16.00
C LEU A 4 41.35 13.82 16.29
N GLY A 5 41.39 13.14 17.45
CA GLY A 5 40.39 12.15 17.85
C GLY A 5 39.01 12.76 18.11
N PHE A 6 38.98 13.97 18.70
CA PHE A 6 37.73 14.69 18.96
C PHE A 6 37.01 15.12 17.67
N LYS A 7 37.75 15.54 16.64
CA LYS A 7 37.18 15.90 15.33
C LYS A 7 36.59 14.69 14.61
N ILE A 8 37.28 13.55 14.66
CA ILE A 8 36.81 12.29 14.06
C ILE A 8 35.52 11.82 14.75
N GLN A 9 35.47 11.92 16.07
CA GLN A 9 34.32 11.50 16.85
C GLN A 9 33.08 12.36 16.59
N VAL A 10 33.24 13.69 16.47
CA VAL A 10 32.14 14.60 16.09
C VAL A 10 31.67 14.32 14.67
N TYR A 11 32.59 14.07 13.73
CA TYR A 11 32.24 13.77 12.34
C TYR A 11 31.43 12.46 12.20
N LEU A 12 31.80 11.43 12.95
CA LEU A 12 31.06 10.16 13.00
C LEU A 12 29.64 10.35 13.55
N ILE A 13 29.48 11.14 14.62
CA ILE A 13 28.15 11.43 15.20
C ILE A 13 27.28 12.18 14.19
N THR A 14 27.84 13.15 13.45
CA THR A 14 27.09 13.88 12.42
C THR A 14 26.66 12.98 11.25
N ILE A 15 27.50 12.03 10.83
CA ILE A 15 27.14 11.06 9.78
C ILE A 15 26.01 10.14 10.27
N ILE A 16 26.12 9.62 11.49
CA ILE A 16 25.12 8.72 12.06
C ILE A 16 23.76 9.43 12.16
N MET A 17 23.72 10.66 12.68
CA MET A 17 22.50 11.47 12.74
C MET A 17 21.89 11.73 11.36
N TYR A 18 22.72 12.01 10.36
CA TYR A 18 22.28 12.19 8.97
C TYR A 18 21.68 10.90 8.40
N CYS A 19 22.33 9.76 8.59
CA CYS A 19 21.81 8.44 8.18
C CYS A 19 20.45 8.13 8.82
N TYR A 20 20.27 8.44 10.10
CA TYR A 20 18.97 8.28 10.78
C TYR A 20 17.88 9.18 10.15
N SER A 21 18.19 10.45 9.87
CA SER A 21 17.22 11.36 9.25
C SER A 21 16.83 10.96 7.83
N VAL A 22 17.77 10.42 7.05
CA VAL A 22 17.52 9.99 5.67
C VAL A 22 16.69 8.70 5.64
N ASN A 23 16.99 7.72 6.50
CA ASN A 23 16.18 6.50 6.60
C ASN A 23 14.72 6.78 6.99
N GLY A 24 14.48 7.74 7.88
CA GLY A 24 13.13 8.19 8.22
C GLY A 24 12.39 8.81 7.02
N TYR A 25 13.08 9.56 6.17
CA TYR A 25 12.51 10.18 4.98
C TYR A 25 12.12 9.14 3.90
N TYR A 26 12.93 8.11 3.69
CA TYR A 26 12.60 7.02 2.74
C TYR A 26 11.42 6.18 3.22
N PHE A 27 11.37 5.82 4.50
CA PHE A 27 10.26 5.04 5.07
C PHE A 27 8.92 5.78 4.98
N VAL A 28 8.89 7.09 5.25
CA VAL A 28 7.66 7.90 5.16
C VAL A 28 7.15 8.01 3.72
N ASN A 29 8.03 8.03 2.72
CA ASN A 29 7.62 8.11 1.31
C ASN A 29 7.06 6.79 0.78
N ASP A 30 7.51 5.65 1.30
CA ASP A 30 6.94 4.33 0.96
C ASP A 30 5.51 4.20 1.52
N VAL A 31 5.32 4.59 2.78
CA VAL A 31 3.99 4.61 3.45
C VAL A 31 3.03 5.60 2.79
N LYS A 32 3.50 6.79 2.35
CA LYS A 32 2.67 7.76 1.62
C LYS A 32 2.27 7.30 0.21
N LYS A 33 2.99 6.35 -0.37
CA LYS A 33 2.67 5.78 -1.67
C LYS A 33 1.39 4.94 -1.60
N GLU A 34 1.12 4.30 -0.47
CA GLU A 34 -0.09 3.49 -0.24
C GLU A 34 -1.35 4.33 0.05
N GLU A 35 -1.23 5.45 0.76
CA GLU A 35 -2.38 6.32 1.06
C GLU A 35 -2.99 6.93 -0.23
N ASN A 36 -2.14 7.29 -1.20
CA ASN A 36 -2.58 7.80 -2.49
C ASN A 36 -2.90 6.69 -3.51
N LEU A 37 -2.44 5.45 -3.28
CA LEU A 37 -2.67 4.34 -4.21
C LEU A 37 -4.15 4.00 -4.28
N CYS A 38 -4.80 3.78 -3.13
CA CYS A 38 -6.20 3.36 -3.10
C CYS A 38 -7.16 4.48 -3.50
N ASN A 39 -6.85 5.74 -3.15
CA ASN A 39 -7.64 6.88 -3.61
C ASN A 39 -7.60 7.00 -5.15
N ASN A 40 -6.41 6.91 -5.75
CA ASN A 40 -6.28 6.95 -7.21
C ASN A 40 -6.96 5.75 -7.87
N VAL A 41 -6.80 4.55 -7.32
CA VAL A 41 -7.49 3.32 -7.78
C VAL A 41 -9.00 3.52 -7.85
N CYS A 42 -9.61 4.01 -6.78
CA CYS A 42 -11.06 4.15 -6.71
C CYS A 42 -11.58 5.37 -7.47
N THR A 43 -10.77 6.43 -7.61
CA THR A 43 -11.10 7.59 -8.46
C THR A 43 -11.04 7.22 -9.95
N ASP A 44 -10.03 6.45 -10.37
CA ASP A 44 -9.87 6.01 -11.76
C ASP A 44 -11.01 5.06 -12.19
N SER A 45 -11.50 4.24 -11.26
CA SER A 45 -12.60 3.29 -11.47
C SER A 45 -13.98 3.85 -11.09
N PHE A 46 -14.14 5.18 -11.06
CA PHE A 46 -15.41 5.80 -10.67
C PHE A 46 -16.61 5.31 -11.49
N PHE A 47 -16.42 4.97 -12.77
CA PHE A 47 -17.48 4.44 -13.64
C PHE A 47 -18.00 3.05 -13.23
N GLU A 48 -17.19 2.25 -12.51
CA GLU A 48 -17.59 0.92 -12.05
C GLU A 48 -18.34 1.00 -10.70
N LEU A 49 -18.26 2.12 -9.99
CA LEU A 49 -18.85 2.28 -8.66
C LEU A 49 -20.38 2.44 -8.73
N PRO A 50 -21.11 1.87 -7.76
CA PRO A 50 -22.55 2.08 -7.66
C PRO A 50 -22.87 3.54 -7.26
N VAL A 51 -24.04 4.03 -7.68
CA VAL A 51 -24.52 5.37 -7.32
C VAL A 51 -24.86 5.40 -5.83
N LEU A 52 -23.85 5.71 -5.03
CA LEU A 52 -23.92 5.74 -3.58
C LEU A 52 -22.95 6.80 -3.06
N ASN A 53 -23.43 7.64 -2.13
CA ASN A 53 -22.74 8.84 -1.65
C ASN A 53 -21.37 8.57 -1.02
N ASN A 54 -21.16 7.34 -0.52
CA ASN A 54 -19.93 6.88 0.12
C ASN A 54 -19.27 5.70 -0.64
N ALA A 55 -19.62 5.47 -1.90
CA ALA A 55 -19.03 4.40 -2.71
C ALA A 55 -17.50 4.51 -2.82
N GLN A 56 -16.99 5.73 -2.96
CA GLN A 56 -15.55 5.99 -3.04
C GLN A 56 -14.84 5.59 -1.75
N ASP A 57 -15.31 6.05 -0.59
CA ASP A 57 -14.76 5.70 0.72
C ASP A 57 -14.81 4.18 0.98
N ILE A 58 -15.90 3.52 0.55
CA ILE A 58 -16.06 2.07 0.70
C ILE A 58 -15.10 1.30 -0.22
N CYS A 59 -14.92 1.77 -1.45
CA CYS A 59 -13.92 1.21 -2.37
C CYS A 59 -12.50 1.33 -1.79
N GLU A 60 -12.16 2.50 -1.23
CA GLU A 60 -10.85 2.71 -0.61
C GLU A 60 -10.62 1.75 0.56
N ARG A 61 -11.66 1.49 1.37
CA ARG A 61 -11.60 0.49 2.44
C ARG A 61 -11.31 -0.91 1.90
N GLY A 62 -12.00 -1.33 0.84
CA GLY A 62 -11.75 -2.63 0.18
C GLY A 62 -10.32 -2.74 -0.36
N CYS A 63 -9.81 -1.70 -1.03
CA CYS A 63 -8.45 -1.65 -1.53
C CYS A 63 -7.39 -1.75 -0.42
N ARG A 64 -7.56 -1.02 0.69
CA ARG A 64 -6.65 -1.09 1.85
C ARG A 64 -6.70 -2.46 2.52
N LEU A 65 -7.88 -3.03 2.65
CA LEU A 65 -8.07 -4.36 3.23
C LEU A 65 -7.31 -5.43 2.44
N PHE A 66 -7.42 -5.40 1.10
CA PHE A 66 -6.67 -6.31 0.24
C PHE A 66 -5.16 -6.23 0.50
N ASN A 67 -4.59 -5.01 0.58
CA ASN A 67 -3.16 -4.83 0.83
C ASN A 67 -2.74 -5.40 2.19
N ILE A 68 -3.54 -5.18 3.24
CA ILE A 68 -3.25 -5.71 4.57
C ILE A 68 -3.21 -7.23 4.54
N ILE A 69 -4.21 -7.87 3.94
CA ILE A 69 -4.27 -9.34 3.81
C ILE A 69 -3.06 -9.84 3.02
N TYR A 70 -2.76 -9.21 1.88
CA TYR A 70 -1.63 -9.58 1.02
C TYR A 70 -0.29 -9.54 1.75
N LEU A 71 -0.07 -8.51 2.58
CA LEU A 71 1.17 -8.32 3.33
C LEU A 71 1.29 -9.23 4.56
N THR A 72 0.17 -9.55 5.19
CA THR A 72 0.16 -10.32 6.46
C THR A 72 0.30 -11.82 6.21
N ASP A 73 -0.34 -12.30 5.15
CA ASP A 73 -0.72 -13.70 5.06
C ASP A 73 0.15 -14.47 4.03
N GLY A 74 0.93 -13.77 3.19
CA GLY A 74 1.87 -14.38 2.22
C GLY A 74 1.17 -15.26 1.17
N HIS A 75 -0.14 -15.13 1.08
CA HIS A 75 -1.04 -15.91 0.26
C HIS A 75 -0.96 -15.50 -1.23
N SER A 76 -1.43 -16.38 -2.12
CA SER A 76 -1.54 -16.02 -3.53
C SER A 76 -2.52 -14.85 -3.73
N ILE A 77 -2.42 -14.14 -4.85
CA ILE A 77 -3.35 -13.04 -5.17
C ILE A 77 -4.80 -13.54 -5.15
N ASN A 78 -5.05 -14.75 -5.65
CA ASN A 78 -6.38 -15.34 -5.70
C ASN A 78 -6.94 -15.60 -4.30
N ASP A 79 -6.14 -16.17 -3.40
CA ASP A 79 -6.56 -16.44 -2.02
C ASP A 79 -6.79 -15.12 -1.25
N THR A 80 -5.89 -14.15 -1.43
CA THR A 80 -6.01 -12.81 -0.84
C THR A 80 -7.31 -12.13 -1.30
N LYS A 81 -7.63 -12.25 -2.58
CA LYS A 81 -8.87 -11.72 -3.16
C LYS A 81 -10.09 -12.39 -2.55
N GLU A 82 -10.08 -13.72 -2.42
CA GLU A 82 -11.18 -14.45 -1.81
C GLU A 82 -11.42 -14.02 -0.36
N GLN A 83 -10.35 -13.89 0.44
CA GLN A 83 -10.45 -13.42 1.81
C GLN A 83 -10.95 -11.97 1.90
N CYS A 84 -10.52 -11.09 0.99
CA CYS A 84 -11.02 -9.72 0.88
C CYS A 84 -12.52 -9.71 0.57
N ASP A 85 -12.96 -10.51 -0.39
CA ASP A 85 -14.36 -10.62 -0.80
C ASP A 85 -15.24 -11.17 0.33
N LEU A 86 -14.76 -12.16 1.08
CA LEU A 86 -15.44 -12.69 2.26
C LEU A 86 -15.58 -11.62 3.35
N SER A 87 -14.51 -10.89 3.63
CA SER A 87 -14.52 -9.79 4.61
C SER A 87 -15.47 -8.67 4.22
N CYS A 88 -15.53 -8.29 2.93
CA CYS A 88 -16.51 -7.35 2.40
C CYS A 88 -17.95 -7.87 2.61
N LYS A 89 -18.21 -9.15 2.31
CA LYS A 89 -19.53 -9.75 2.51
C LYS A 89 -19.93 -9.69 3.98
N GLU A 90 -19.04 -10.04 4.90
CA GLU A 90 -19.29 -9.99 6.34
C GLU A 90 -19.59 -8.57 6.82
N ALA A 91 -18.77 -7.59 6.44
CA ALA A 91 -18.91 -6.20 6.85
C ALA A 91 -20.22 -5.56 6.36
N TYR A 92 -20.62 -5.84 5.12
CA TYR A 92 -21.78 -5.21 4.47
C TYR A 92 -23.07 -6.05 4.50
N THR A 93 -23.10 -7.15 5.27
CA THR A 93 -24.29 -8.01 5.43
C THR A 93 -25.48 -7.35 6.11
N LYS A 94 -25.31 -6.23 6.82
CA LYS A 94 -26.36 -5.59 7.67
C LYS A 94 -26.76 -4.16 7.29
N GLU A 95 -26.14 -3.56 6.28
CA GLU A 95 -26.46 -2.17 5.89
C GLU A 95 -27.82 -2.04 5.16
N GLU A 96 -28.42 -0.85 5.13
CA GLU A 96 -29.67 -0.60 4.37
C GLU A 96 -29.45 -0.69 2.85
N ASN A 97 -28.25 -0.35 2.36
CA ASN A 97 -27.85 -0.39 0.95
C ASN A 97 -26.92 -1.58 0.64
N LYS A 98 -27.18 -2.77 1.23
CA LYS A 98 -26.29 -3.96 1.18
C LYS A 98 -25.65 -4.20 -0.18
N GLY A 99 -26.44 -4.13 -1.25
CA GLY A 99 -25.95 -4.40 -2.60
C GLY A 99 -24.90 -3.39 -3.07
N ALA A 100 -25.18 -2.09 -2.94
CA ALA A 100 -24.29 -1.04 -3.42
C ALA A 100 -23.01 -0.95 -2.58
N SER A 101 -23.11 -0.99 -1.25
CA SER A 101 -21.92 -0.95 -0.39
C SER A 101 -21.03 -2.18 -0.58
N LEU A 102 -21.63 -3.36 -0.69
CA LEU A 102 -20.90 -4.60 -0.97
C LEU A 102 -20.19 -4.51 -2.33
N ILE A 103 -20.90 -4.10 -3.39
CA ILE A 103 -20.32 -3.96 -4.72
C ILE A 103 -19.13 -2.98 -4.69
N ALA A 104 -19.27 -1.82 -4.04
CA ALA A 104 -18.17 -0.86 -3.92
C ALA A 104 -16.93 -1.47 -3.22
N CYS A 105 -17.11 -2.25 -2.16
CA CYS A 105 -16.00 -2.91 -1.47
C CYS A 105 -15.31 -3.97 -2.36
N LEU A 106 -16.11 -4.80 -3.04
CA LEU A 106 -15.62 -5.84 -3.95
C LEU A 106 -14.86 -5.26 -5.16
N ILE A 107 -15.26 -4.08 -5.63
CA ILE A 107 -14.54 -3.33 -6.68
C ILE A 107 -13.15 -2.95 -6.16
N GLY A 108 -13.06 -2.39 -4.95
CA GLY A 108 -11.77 -2.07 -4.31
C GLY A 108 -10.83 -3.27 -4.21
N CYS A 109 -11.34 -4.43 -3.75
CA CYS A 109 -10.57 -5.68 -3.71
C CYS A 109 -10.10 -6.11 -5.11
N ASN A 110 -10.98 -6.10 -6.11
CA ASN A 110 -10.67 -6.55 -7.47
C ASN A 110 -9.63 -5.70 -8.18
N ILE A 111 -9.74 -4.37 -8.08
CA ILE A 111 -8.79 -3.49 -8.76
C ILE A 111 -7.41 -3.61 -8.12
N MET A 112 -7.35 -3.73 -6.79
CA MET A 112 -6.08 -3.91 -6.10
C MET A 112 -5.44 -5.26 -6.44
N ALA A 113 -6.22 -6.33 -6.53
CA ALA A 113 -5.75 -7.64 -7.00
C ALA A 113 -5.13 -7.54 -8.40
N LYS A 114 -5.86 -6.97 -9.38
CA LYS A 114 -5.35 -6.75 -10.74
C LYS A 114 -4.06 -5.91 -10.76
N ARG A 115 -3.99 -4.85 -9.93
CA ARG A 115 -2.76 -4.03 -9.82
C ARG A 115 -1.59 -4.81 -9.24
N LYS A 116 -1.81 -5.74 -8.30
CA LYS A 116 -0.74 -6.63 -7.82
C LYS A 116 -0.34 -7.67 -8.86
N GLU A 117 -1.29 -8.21 -9.64
CA GLU A 117 -0.96 -9.14 -10.75
C GLU A 117 -0.03 -8.47 -11.75
N VAL A 118 -0.36 -7.26 -12.20
CA VAL A 118 0.46 -6.46 -13.11
C VAL A 118 1.75 -5.98 -12.42
N GLY A 119 1.66 -5.58 -11.15
CA GLY A 119 2.79 -5.12 -10.35
C GLY A 119 3.82 -6.21 -10.07
N ILE A 120 3.44 -7.49 -10.02
CA ILE A 120 4.39 -8.61 -9.97
C ILE A 120 5.23 -8.64 -11.25
N TYR A 121 4.64 -8.36 -12.41
CA TYR A 121 5.40 -8.22 -13.66
C TYR A 121 6.33 -6.98 -13.65
N ASP A 122 5.95 -5.89 -12.97
CA ASP A 122 6.84 -4.73 -12.76
C ASP A 122 7.91 -4.97 -11.67
N THR A 123 7.66 -5.88 -10.73
CA THR A 123 8.63 -6.26 -9.69
C THR A 123 9.72 -7.17 -10.23
N ILE A 124 9.43 -7.94 -11.29
CA ILE A 124 10.46 -8.61 -12.10
C ILE A 124 11.43 -7.57 -12.70
N CYS A 125 10.97 -6.34 -12.97
CA CYS A 125 11.82 -5.21 -13.36
C CYS A 125 12.38 -4.38 -12.18
N SER A 126 11.82 -4.48 -10.97
CA SER A 126 12.33 -3.77 -9.78
C SER A 126 13.43 -4.51 -9.02
N PHE A 127 13.81 -5.72 -9.45
CA PHE A 127 15.13 -6.29 -9.10
C PHE A 127 16.31 -5.58 -9.80
N LYS A 128 16.06 -4.48 -10.51
CA LYS A 128 17.09 -3.65 -11.15
C LYS A 128 17.31 -2.34 -10.42
N THR A 129 17.71 -2.40 -9.15
CA THR A 129 18.50 -1.32 -8.50
C THR A 129 19.29 -1.88 -7.32
N THR A 130 20.10 -2.91 -7.56
CA THR A 130 21.27 -3.20 -6.69
C THR A 130 22.52 -3.42 -7.53
N THR A 131 22.76 -2.55 -8.51
CA THR A 131 24.08 -2.40 -9.14
C THR A 131 24.20 -0.98 -9.64
N HIS A 132 25.02 -0.18 -8.94
CA HIS A 132 25.94 0.85 -9.42
C HIS A 132 26.05 2.00 -8.40
N VAL A 133 26.87 1.77 -7.38
CA VAL A 133 27.77 2.80 -6.84
C VAL A 133 29.14 2.14 -6.65
N PHE A 134 29.95 2.24 -7.68
CA PHE A 134 31.42 2.37 -7.59
C PHE A 134 31.78 3.57 -8.47
#